data_AF-A0A839ZYZ1-F1
#
_entry.id   AF-A0A839ZYZ1-F1
#
_cell.length_a   1.000
_cell.length_b   1.000
_cell.length_c   1.000
_cell.angle_alpha   90.00
_cell.angle_beta   90.00
_cell.angle_gamma   90.00
#
_symmetry.space_group_name_H-M   'P 1'
#
loop_
_entity.id
_entity.type
_entity.pdbx_description
1 polymer ?
#
loop_
_entity_poly.entity_id
_entity_poly.type
_entity_poly.pdbx_seq_one_letter_code
_entity_poly.pdbx_strand_id
1 'polypeptide(L)'
;MANLQHLAAVAVMAGLGLAACSKPAEQAQPPAKAVAPASPVITYACDDGRTVRASYPDTDTAVVEVDGKSRTLKIAISASGARYTGDGVQWWTKGMAQAQLSPLAAGEDIASAPGVNCKAPEPAAVPVAPPPPGSPGGLPDDRTPISEGPFTPDSAQGAANVVQTYYALIGEKKYADAWKLWSDGGKASGMTQQAFAASFDKYASYNAQIGAPGDIEGGAGSLFVSVPVVIYGQLKTGAPVSMKGDVNLRRVNNVPGSTDEQRKWRIAETALKPSPGG
;
A
#
# COMPACT_ATOMS: atom_id res chain seq x y z
N MET A 1 -80.61 -6.49 36.09
CA MET A 1 -81.65 -5.49 35.76
C MET A 1 -81.15 -4.11 36.19
N ALA A 2 -81.33 -3.12 35.32
CA ALA A 2 -81.16 -1.66 35.48
C ALA A 2 -79.74 -1.12 35.82
N ASN A 3 -79.06 -0.30 35.00
CA ASN A 3 -79.27 1.13 34.62
C ASN A 3 -79.29 2.05 35.86
N LEU A 4 -78.66 3.23 35.98
CA LEU A 4 -78.17 4.27 35.05
C LEU A 4 -77.49 5.39 35.92
N GLN A 5 -76.77 6.35 35.30
CA GLN A 5 -76.46 7.75 35.78
C GLN A 5 -75.27 7.94 36.76
N HIS A 6 -74.43 8.99 36.74
CA HIS A 6 -74.30 10.24 35.96
C HIS A 6 -72.90 10.88 36.20
N LEU A 7 -72.39 11.61 35.18
CA LEU A 7 -71.66 12.90 35.19
C LEU A 7 -70.62 13.24 36.30
N ALA A 8 -69.40 13.64 35.88
CA ALA A 8 -68.84 15.00 36.02
C ALA A 8 -67.31 15.08 36.24
N ALA A 9 -66.66 15.83 35.33
CA ALA A 9 -65.59 16.82 35.52
C ALA A 9 -64.21 16.44 36.13
N VAL A 10 -63.24 16.31 35.20
CA VAL A 10 -61.95 17.04 35.09
C VAL A 10 -61.27 17.53 36.38
N ALA A 11 -60.03 17.07 36.59
CA ALA A 11 -58.93 17.91 37.04
C ALA A 11 -57.60 17.37 36.50
N VAL A 12 -56.94 18.17 35.65
CA VAL A 12 -55.59 17.95 35.16
C VAL A 12 -54.61 18.28 36.29
N MET A 13 -53.70 17.37 36.62
CA MET A 13 -52.42 17.72 37.24
C MET A 13 -51.29 16.97 36.55
N ALA A 14 -50.39 17.76 35.96
CA ALA A 14 -49.13 17.34 35.38
C ALA A 14 -48.14 17.00 36.51
N GLY A 15 -47.58 15.79 36.45
CA GLY A 15 -46.43 15.38 37.25
C GLY A 15 -45.29 14.95 36.32
N LEU A 16 -44.21 15.73 36.32
CA LEU A 16 -42.93 15.35 35.70
C LEU A 16 -42.38 14.11 36.42
N GLY A 17 -42.36 12.97 35.73
CA GLY A 17 -41.63 11.77 36.15
C GLY A 17 -40.31 11.68 35.42
N LEU A 18 -39.20 11.85 36.14
CA LEU A 18 -37.85 11.55 35.68
C LEU A 18 -37.73 10.04 35.39
N ALA A 19 -37.64 9.67 34.11
CA ALA A 19 -37.38 8.29 33.69
C ALA A 19 -35.91 7.93 33.92
N ALA A 20 -35.61 7.24 35.02
CA ALA A 20 -34.34 6.55 35.21
C ALA A 20 -34.35 5.24 34.41
N CYS A 21 -33.78 5.25 33.21
CA CYS A 21 -33.54 4.03 32.43
C CYS A 21 -32.36 3.25 33.03
N SER A 22 -32.64 2.29 33.90
CA SER A 22 -31.68 1.25 34.29
C SER A 22 -31.45 0.32 33.09
N LYS A 23 -30.21 0.28 32.57
CA LYS A 23 -29.78 -0.68 31.53
C LYS A 23 -29.84 -2.11 32.07
N PRO A 24 -30.37 -3.09 31.31
CA PRO A 24 -30.18 -4.50 31.61
C PRO A 24 -28.68 -4.83 31.60
N ALA A 25 -28.24 -5.63 32.57
CA ALA A 25 -26.87 -6.12 32.63
C ALA A 25 -26.62 -7.08 31.46
N GLU A 26 -25.87 -6.61 30.47
CA GLU A 26 -25.24 -7.41 29.42
C GLU A 26 -24.43 -8.53 30.09
N GLN A 27 -24.84 -9.77 29.86
CA GLN A 27 -24.08 -10.93 30.32
C GLN A 27 -22.73 -10.92 29.60
N ALA A 28 -21.66 -10.77 30.37
CA ALA A 28 -20.29 -10.80 29.87
C ALA A 28 -20.04 -12.13 29.15
N GLN A 29 -19.93 -12.06 27.82
CA GLN A 29 -19.52 -13.16 26.99
C GLN A 29 -18.10 -13.58 27.41
N PRO A 30 -17.81 -14.89 27.61
CA PRO A 30 -16.47 -15.35 27.97
C PRO A 30 -15.46 -14.82 26.94
N PRO A 31 -14.23 -14.42 27.36
CA PRO A 31 -13.25 -13.88 26.43
C PRO A 31 -13.03 -14.90 25.32
N ALA A 32 -13.33 -14.51 24.08
CA ALA A 32 -12.99 -15.29 22.91
C ALA A 32 -11.50 -15.63 23.01
N LYS A 33 -11.18 -16.93 23.05
CA LYS A 33 -9.81 -17.40 22.87
C LYS A 33 -9.26 -16.68 21.64
N ALA A 34 -8.07 -16.08 21.77
CA ALA A 34 -7.38 -15.45 20.66
C ALA A 34 -7.35 -16.44 19.47
N VAL A 35 -8.16 -16.14 18.45
CA VAL A 35 -8.17 -16.92 17.21
C VAL A 35 -6.84 -16.61 16.55
N ALA A 36 -6.01 -17.64 16.34
CA ALA A 36 -4.79 -17.50 15.55
C ALA A 36 -5.12 -16.81 14.21
N PRO A 37 -4.22 -15.97 13.66
CA PRO A 37 -4.48 -15.30 12.39
C PRO A 37 -4.79 -16.36 11.33
N ALA A 38 -5.95 -16.24 10.67
CA ALA A 38 -6.34 -17.16 9.61
C ALA A 38 -5.30 -17.11 8.48
N SER A 39 -4.82 -18.27 8.03
CA SER A 39 -3.89 -18.34 6.90
C SER A 39 -4.46 -17.60 5.68
N PRO A 40 -3.61 -16.90 4.91
CA PRO A 40 -4.05 -16.17 3.74
C PRO A 40 -4.78 -17.10 2.77
N VAL A 41 -5.90 -16.61 2.23
CA VAL A 41 -6.71 -17.32 1.24
C VAL A 41 -6.30 -16.89 -0.16
N ILE A 42 -5.95 -17.84 -1.01
CA ILE A 42 -5.66 -17.62 -2.43
C ILE A 42 -6.88 -18.07 -3.24
N THR A 43 -7.35 -17.20 -4.13
CA THR A 43 -8.47 -17.50 -5.02
C THR A 43 -7.92 -17.90 -6.38
N TYR A 44 -8.23 -19.08 -6.89
CA TYR A 44 -7.78 -19.59 -8.18
C TYR A 44 -8.93 -19.58 -9.19
N ALA A 45 -8.66 -19.16 -10.42
CA ALA A 45 -9.55 -19.32 -11.56
C ALA A 45 -9.19 -20.61 -12.32
N CYS A 46 -10.17 -21.50 -12.51
CA CYS A 46 -10.00 -22.78 -13.20
C CYS A 46 -10.40 -22.71 -14.68
N ASP A 47 -9.81 -23.56 -15.51
CA ASP A 47 -10.05 -23.61 -16.95
C ASP A 47 -11.52 -23.90 -17.31
N ASP A 48 -12.29 -24.50 -16.39
CA ASP A 48 -13.71 -24.79 -16.54
C ASP A 48 -14.64 -23.66 -16.02
N GLY A 49 -14.06 -22.51 -15.64
CA GLY A 49 -14.79 -21.35 -15.13
C GLY A 49 -15.07 -21.38 -13.62
N ARG A 50 -14.73 -22.47 -12.90
CA ARG A 50 -14.87 -22.50 -11.44
C ARG A 50 -13.85 -21.61 -10.76
N THR A 51 -14.21 -21.19 -9.55
CA THR A 51 -13.30 -20.51 -8.63
C THR A 51 -13.02 -21.41 -7.42
N VAL A 52 -11.75 -21.58 -7.08
CA VAL A 52 -11.32 -22.35 -5.91
C VAL A 52 -10.65 -21.43 -4.92
N ARG A 53 -11.09 -21.40 -3.66
CA ARG A 53 -10.41 -20.64 -2.60
C ARG A 53 -9.62 -21.63 -1.75
N ALA A 54 -8.30 -21.48 -1.68
CA ALA A 54 -7.45 -22.36 -0.90
C ALA A 54 -6.66 -21.58 0.16
N SER A 55 -6.56 -22.12 1.37
CA SER A 55 -5.64 -21.67 2.40
C SER A 55 -4.86 -22.85 2.98
N TYR A 56 -3.69 -22.55 3.55
CA TYR A 56 -2.76 -23.55 4.06
C TYR A 56 -2.42 -23.18 5.51
N PRO A 57 -3.17 -23.71 6.50
CA PRO A 57 -2.90 -23.50 7.92
C PRO A 57 -1.49 -23.94 8.34
N ASP A 58 -1.01 -25.00 7.71
CA ASP A 58 0.30 -25.62 7.94
C ASP A 58 0.75 -26.33 6.64
N THR A 59 1.88 -27.04 6.68
CA THR A 59 2.44 -27.76 5.52
C THR A 59 1.65 -28.99 5.12
N ASP A 60 0.80 -29.50 6.02
CA ASP A 60 0.18 -30.81 5.90
C ASP A 60 -1.33 -30.70 5.63
N THR A 61 -1.86 -29.49 5.62
CA THR A 61 -3.29 -29.20 5.57
C THR A 61 -3.59 -28.13 4.53
N ALA A 62 -4.52 -28.42 3.63
CA ALA A 62 -5.12 -27.43 2.74
C ALA A 62 -6.62 -27.34 3.03
N VAL A 63 -7.13 -26.14 3.28
CA VAL A 63 -8.56 -25.87 3.33
C VAL A 63 -8.97 -25.34 1.97
N VAL A 64 -9.77 -26.11 1.24
CA VAL A 64 -10.16 -25.81 -0.14
C VAL A 64 -11.67 -25.66 -0.22
N GLU A 65 -12.11 -24.48 -0.64
CA GLU A 65 -13.50 -24.17 -0.94
C GLU A 65 -13.73 -24.28 -2.45
N VAL A 66 -14.61 -25.19 -2.85
CA VAL A 66 -15.04 -25.38 -4.24
C VAL A 66 -16.55 -25.42 -4.25
N ASP A 67 -17.17 -24.67 -5.15
CA ASP A 67 -18.64 -24.60 -5.30
C ASP A 67 -19.34 -24.22 -3.97
N GLY A 68 -18.72 -23.34 -3.18
CA GLY A 68 -19.20 -22.90 -1.87
C GLY A 68 -19.07 -23.92 -0.73
N LYS A 69 -18.48 -25.10 -0.99
CA LYS A 69 -18.23 -26.12 0.04
C LYS A 69 -16.76 -26.13 0.43
N SER A 70 -16.49 -25.83 1.69
CA SER A 70 -15.16 -25.94 2.29
C SER A 70 -14.84 -27.40 2.63
N ARG A 71 -13.64 -27.85 2.26
CA ARG A 71 -13.09 -29.20 2.50
C ARG A 71 -11.72 -29.07 3.15
N THR A 72 -11.46 -29.89 4.15
CA THR A 72 -10.12 -29.93 4.78
C THR A 72 -9.38 -31.15 4.25
N LEU A 73 -8.32 -30.89 3.50
CA LEU A 73 -7.52 -31.90 2.81
C LEU A 73 -6.20 -32.12 3.55
N LYS A 74 -5.64 -33.32 3.45
CA LYS A 74 -4.35 -33.68 4.04
C LYS A 74 -3.30 -33.93 2.98
N ILE A 75 -2.06 -33.59 3.29
CA ILE A 75 -0.93 -33.80 2.38
C ILE A 75 -0.81 -35.28 2.02
N ALA A 76 -0.61 -35.54 0.73
CA ALA A 76 -0.40 -36.85 0.16
C ALA A 76 0.92 -36.87 -0.62
N ILE A 77 1.48 -38.07 -0.80
CA ILE A 77 2.73 -38.26 -1.54
C ILE A 77 2.57 -37.69 -2.96
N SER A 78 3.58 -36.92 -3.40
CA SER A 78 3.65 -36.33 -4.74
C SER A 78 5.07 -36.34 -5.27
N ALA A 79 5.21 -36.49 -6.60
CA ALA A 79 6.51 -36.44 -7.28
C ALA A 79 7.00 -35.00 -7.52
N SER A 80 6.09 -34.02 -7.59
CA SER A 80 6.41 -32.60 -7.78
C SER A 80 5.30 -31.74 -7.18
N GLY A 81 5.64 -30.65 -6.50
CA GLY A 81 4.65 -29.79 -5.85
C GLY A 81 3.95 -30.45 -4.65
N ALA A 82 2.95 -29.77 -4.09
CA ALA A 82 2.23 -30.22 -2.91
C ALA A 82 0.85 -30.75 -3.29
N ARG A 83 0.55 -31.99 -2.91
CA ARG A 83 -0.74 -32.64 -3.17
C ARG A 83 -1.49 -32.81 -1.87
N TYR A 84 -2.76 -32.44 -1.87
CA TYR A 84 -3.66 -32.64 -0.75
C TYR A 84 -4.87 -33.42 -1.21
N THR A 85 -5.31 -34.39 -0.43
CA THR A 85 -6.47 -35.24 -0.73
C THR A 85 -7.41 -35.31 0.46
N GLY A 86 -8.70 -35.54 0.17
CA GLY A 86 -9.76 -35.60 1.19
C GLY A 86 -11.12 -35.20 0.62
N ASP A 87 -12.19 -35.64 1.29
CA ASP A 87 -13.57 -35.23 1.00
C ASP A 87 -13.97 -35.29 -0.50
N GLY A 88 -13.48 -36.30 -1.21
CA GLY A 88 -13.79 -36.58 -2.61
C GLY A 88 -13.04 -35.70 -3.63
N VAL A 89 -12.00 -34.98 -3.21
CA VAL A 89 -11.16 -34.18 -4.12
C VAL A 89 -9.67 -34.35 -3.87
N GLN A 90 -8.91 -34.12 -4.93
CA GLN A 90 -7.48 -33.87 -4.89
C GLN A 90 -7.22 -32.42 -5.30
N TRP A 91 -6.43 -31.73 -4.49
CA TRP A 91 -5.90 -30.41 -4.79
C TRP A 91 -4.38 -30.50 -4.91
N TRP A 92 -3.86 -30.30 -6.11
CA TRP A 92 -2.42 -30.42 -6.38
C TRP A 92 -1.86 -29.10 -6.84
N THR A 93 -0.82 -28.58 -6.17
CA THR A 93 -0.22 -27.28 -6.48
C THR A 93 1.21 -27.41 -6.94
N LYS A 94 1.61 -26.52 -7.85
CA LYS A 94 2.99 -26.31 -8.27
C LYS A 94 3.38 -24.86 -7.95
N GLY A 95 4.10 -24.70 -6.84
CA GLY A 95 4.18 -23.39 -6.18
C GLY A 95 2.80 -22.91 -5.74
N MET A 96 2.62 -21.60 -5.62
CA MET A 96 1.32 -21.01 -5.23
C MET A 96 0.51 -20.46 -6.42
N ALA A 97 1.11 -20.39 -7.60
CA ALA A 97 0.50 -19.79 -8.79
C ALA A 97 -0.29 -20.77 -9.66
N GLN A 98 0.09 -22.06 -9.64
CA GLN A 98 -0.52 -23.10 -10.46
C GLN A 98 -1.08 -24.20 -9.57
N ALA A 99 -2.27 -24.66 -9.91
CA ALA A 99 -2.93 -25.76 -9.22
C ALA A 99 -3.75 -26.61 -10.20
N GLN A 100 -4.19 -27.77 -9.72
CA GLN A 100 -5.09 -28.65 -10.42
C GLN A 100 -6.08 -29.24 -9.42
N LEU A 101 -7.37 -29.14 -9.74
CA LEU A 101 -8.46 -29.74 -8.99
C LEU A 101 -8.94 -31.01 -9.70
N SER A 102 -8.83 -32.16 -9.04
CA SER A 102 -9.31 -33.44 -9.56
C SER A 102 -10.36 -34.05 -8.62
N PRO A 103 -11.38 -34.76 -9.14
CA PRO A 103 -12.22 -35.60 -8.31
C PRO A 103 -11.40 -36.79 -7.77
N LEU A 104 -11.66 -37.18 -6.53
CA LEU A 104 -11.04 -38.32 -5.87
C LEU A 104 -12.10 -39.38 -5.61
N ALA A 105 -11.95 -40.58 -6.18
CA ALA A 105 -12.92 -41.66 -5.99
C ALA A 105 -12.81 -42.29 -4.60
N ALA A 106 -13.86 -42.97 -4.16
CA ALA A 106 -13.85 -43.65 -2.86
C ALA A 106 -12.77 -44.75 -2.83
N GLY A 107 -11.89 -44.70 -1.83
CA GLY A 107 -10.77 -45.62 -1.68
C GLY A 107 -9.52 -45.26 -2.48
N GLU A 108 -9.50 -44.14 -3.21
CA GLU A 108 -8.29 -43.60 -3.84
C GLU A 108 -7.53 -42.67 -2.89
N ASP A 109 -6.21 -42.84 -2.84
CA ASP A 109 -5.30 -41.90 -2.16
C ASP A 109 -4.77 -40.81 -3.12
N ILE A 110 -4.80 -41.08 -4.42
CA ILE A 110 -4.37 -40.20 -5.51
C ILE A 110 -5.42 -40.28 -6.61
N ALA A 111 -5.91 -39.14 -7.08
CA ALA A 111 -6.93 -39.08 -8.12
C ALA A 111 -6.39 -39.66 -9.44
N SER A 112 -7.06 -40.67 -9.96
CA SER A 112 -6.79 -41.24 -11.28
C SER A 112 -7.48 -40.46 -12.42
N ALA A 113 -8.56 -39.76 -12.09
CA ALA A 113 -9.32 -38.93 -13.02
C ALA A 113 -8.56 -37.66 -13.43
N PRO A 114 -8.74 -37.17 -14.67
CA PRO A 114 -8.14 -35.92 -15.09
C PRO A 114 -8.65 -34.75 -14.23
N GLY A 115 -7.73 -33.85 -13.88
CA GLY A 115 -8.05 -32.63 -13.17
C GLY A 115 -8.24 -31.43 -14.07
N VAL A 116 -8.85 -30.38 -13.52
CA VAL A 116 -8.97 -29.06 -14.14
C VAL A 116 -7.84 -28.19 -13.63
N ASN A 117 -7.09 -27.54 -14.53
CA ASN A 117 -6.03 -26.63 -14.11
C ASN A 117 -6.65 -25.34 -13.59
N CYS A 118 -6.04 -24.80 -12.53
CA CYS A 118 -6.43 -23.56 -11.91
C CYS A 118 -5.20 -22.67 -11.74
N LYS A 119 -5.38 -21.37 -11.95
CA LYS A 119 -4.33 -20.37 -11.82
C LYS A 119 -4.73 -19.37 -10.75
N ALA A 120 -3.82 -19.07 -9.83
CA ALA A 120 -4.00 -17.92 -8.97
C ALA A 120 -3.99 -16.66 -9.85
N PRO A 121 -4.66 -15.57 -9.45
CA PRO A 121 -4.35 -14.28 -10.03
C PRO A 121 -2.84 -14.10 -9.93
N GLU A 122 -2.23 -13.67 -11.03
CA GLU A 122 -0.89 -13.09 -10.95
C GLU A 122 -0.91 -12.14 -9.75
N PRO A 123 0.03 -12.25 -8.78
CA PRO A 123 -0.04 -11.47 -7.56
C PRO A 123 -0.35 -10.04 -7.95
N ALA A 124 -1.57 -9.59 -7.64
CA ALA A 124 -1.99 -8.24 -7.98
C ALA A 124 -0.90 -7.38 -7.40
N ALA A 125 -0.14 -6.72 -8.28
CA ALA A 125 1.12 -6.12 -7.93
C ALA A 125 0.79 -5.20 -6.76
N VAL A 126 1.14 -5.64 -5.54
CA VAL A 126 0.69 -4.95 -4.32
C VAL A 126 1.14 -3.52 -4.57
N PRO A 127 0.22 -2.52 -4.55
CA PRO A 127 0.64 -1.14 -4.69
C PRO A 127 1.79 -1.01 -3.70
N VAL A 128 3.00 -0.73 -4.20
CA VAL A 128 4.19 -0.77 -3.36
C VAL A 128 3.99 0.36 -2.39
N ALA A 129 3.36 0.07 -1.25
CA ALA A 129 3.10 1.07 -0.25
C ALA A 129 4.47 1.41 0.31
N PRO A 130 4.82 2.69 0.37
CA PRO A 130 6.12 3.04 0.89
C PRO A 130 6.24 2.58 2.35
N PRO A 131 7.43 2.14 2.78
CA PRO A 131 7.68 1.73 4.15
C PRO A 131 7.32 2.86 5.14
N PRO A 132 6.73 2.54 6.31
CA PRO A 132 6.47 3.53 7.35
C PRO A 132 7.74 4.29 7.77
N PRO A 133 7.66 5.57 8.17
CA PRO A 133 8.78 6.28 8.78
C PRO A 133 9.41 5.46 9.92
N GLY A 134 10.74 5.46 9.99
CA GLY A 134 11.52 4.70 11.00
C GLY A 134 11.71 3.21 10.72
N SER A 135 11.03 2.64 9.72
CA SER A 135 11.29 1.26 9.29
C SER A 135 12.49 1.17 8.33
N PRO A 136 13.10 -0.02 8.15
CA PRO A 136 14.15 -0.22 7.15
C PRO A 136 13.70 0.24 5.75
N GLY A 137 14.45 1.16 5.15
CA GLY A 137 14.13 1.76 3.84
C GLY A 137 13.10 2.90 3.85
N GLY A 138 12.45 3.17 5.00
CA GLY A 138 11.56 4.31 5.20
C GLY A 138 12.29 5.65 5.37
N LEU A 139 11.53 6.74 5.29
CA LEU A 139 11.99 8.07 5.73
C LEU A 139 12.35 8.05 7.23
N PRO A 140 13.19 9.00 7.71
CA PRO A 140 13.42 9.16 9.15
C PRO A 140 12.10 9.30 9.91
N ASP A 141 12.02 8.71 11.11
CA ASP A 141 10.87 8.90 12.02
C ASP A 141 10.99 10.25 12.74
N ASP A 142 10.97 11.33 11.97
CA ASP A 142 10.99 12.67 12.52
C ASP A 142 9.58 13.08 12.97
N ARG A 143 9.43 13.24 14.29
CA ARG A 143 8.19 13.69 14.95
C ARG A 143 8.26 15.13 15.39
N THR A 144 9.30 15.86 14.97
CA THR A 144 9.43 17.28 15.25
C THR A 144 8.22 17.99 14.64
N PRO A 145 7.50 18.82 15.41
CA PRO A 145 6.42 19.62 14.87
C PRO A 145 6.91 20.43 13.67
N ILE A 146 6.13 20.41 12.59
CA ILE A 146 6.41 21.28 11.44
C ILE A 146 6.45 22.73 11.90
N SER A 147 7.44 23.49 11.40
CA SER A 147 7.51 24.91 11.67
C SER A 147 6.25 25.61 11.15
N GLU A 148 5.53 26.34 12.01
CA GLU A 148 4.40 27.20 11.65
C GLU A 148 4.84 28.52 10.99
N GLY A 149 6.15 28.68 10.74
CA GLY A 149 6.67 29.81 9.99
C GLY A 149 6.04 29.89 8.58
N PRO A 150 5.93 31.11 8.01
CA PRO A 150 5.29 31.28 6.72
C PRO A 150 6.04 30.52 5.62
N PHE A 151 5.30 29.76 4.82
CA PHE A 151 5.81 29.21 3.57
C PHE A 151 6.16 30.36 2.62
N THR A 152 7.44 30.44 2.24
CA THR A 152 7.90 31.27 1.13
C THR A 152 8.53 30.38 0.07
N PRO A 153 8.50 30.77 -1.23
CA PRO A 153 9.17 30.01 -2.29
C PRO A 153 10.68 29.82 -2.09
N ASP A 154 11.24 30.54 -1.14
CA ASP A 154 12.66 30.78 -0.98
C ASP A 154 13.20 30.24 0.36
N SER A 155 12.30 29.70 1.21
CA SER A 155 12.60 28.95 2.43
C SER A 155 12.95 27.47 2.17
N ALA A 156 13.28 26.72 3.23
CA ALA A 156 13.51 25.28 3.18
C ALA A 156 12.26 24.51 2.71
N GLN A 157 11.08 24.92 3.16
CA GLN A 157 9.80 24.37 2.69
C GLN A 157 9.56 24.70 1.21
N GLY A 158 9.98 25.87 0.75
CA GLY A 158 10.02 26.21 -0.68
C GLY A 158 10.86 25.23 -1.49
N ALA A 159 12.02 24.81 -0.97
CA ALA A 159 12.85 23.78 -1.59
C ALA A 159 12.15 22.40 -1.63
N ALA A 160 11.54 21.97 -0.51
CA ALA A 160 10.75 20.74 -0.48
C ALA A 160 9.59 20.74 -1.51
N ASN A 161 8.93 21.89 -1.70
CA ASN A 161 7.87 22.03 -2.70
C ASN A 161 8.39 21.85 -4.14
N VAL A 162 9.63 22.23 -4.44
CA VAL A 162 10.26 21.94 -5.75
C VAL A 162 10.44 20.44 -5.94
N VAL A 163 10.87 19.71 -4.91
CA VAL A 163 11.03 18.26 -4.96
C VAL A 163 9.68 17.55 -5.13
N GLN A 164 8.66 17.99 -4.38
CA GLN A 164 7.29 17.49 -4.52
C GLN A 164 6.77 17.70 -5.95
N THR A 165 6.94 18.91 -6.49
CA THR A 165 6.54 19.24 -7.87
C THR A 165 7.27 18.36 -8.88
N TYR A 166 8.58 18.15 -8.69
CA TYR A 166 9.39 17.32 -9.56
C TYR A 166 8.89 15.88 -9.67
N TYR A 167 8.61 15.23 -8.54
CA TYR A 167 8.10 13.85 -8.57
C TYR A 167 6.63 13.76 -8.98
N ALA A 168 5.80 14.77 -8.70
CA ALA A 168 4.44 14.83 -9.24
C ALA A 168 4.46 14.88 -10.78
N LEU A 169 5.30 15.73 -11.37
CA LEU A 169 5.47 15.81 -12.83
C LEU A 169 5.98 14.49 -13.43
N ILE A 170 6.88 13.79 -12.75
CA ILE A 170 7.34 12.45 -13.18
C ILE A 170 6.18 11.44 -13.16
N GLY A 171 5.38 11.42 -12.10
CA GLY A 171 4.19 10.56 -11.98
C GLY A 171 3.16 10.85 -13.07
N GLU A 172 2.99 12.11 -13.44
CA GLU A 172 2.14 12.57 -14.56
C GLU A 172 2.79 12.41 -15.94
N LYS A 173 4.01 11.87 -16.02
CA LYS A 173 4.81 11.71 -17.25
C LYS A 173 5.14 13.03 -17.97
N LYS A 174 5.09 14.15 -17.26
CA LYS A 174 5.49 15.49 -17.72
C LYS A 174 7.00 15.68 -17.57
N TYR A 175 7.78 14.78 -18.17
CA TYR A 175 9.23 14.71 -18.00
C TYR A 175 9.97 15.98 -18.46
N ALA A 176 9.45 16.64 -19.50
CA ALA A 176 9.99 17.90 -19.99
C ALA A 176 9.98 18.99 -18.91
N ASP A 177 8.90 19.08 -18.15
CA ASP A 177 8.74 20.09 -17.10
C ASP A 177 9.48 19.70 -15.84
N ALA A 178 9.51 18.41 -15.49
CA ALA A 178 10.32 17.89 -14.40
C ALA A 178 11.82 18.16 -14.64
N TRP A 179 12.30 17.94 -15.87
CA TRP A 179 13.69 18.19 -16.24
C TRP A 179 14.10 19.66 -16.02
N LYS A 180 13.22 20.62 -16.33
CA LYS A 180 13.49 22.06 -16.13
C LYS A 180 13.64 22.48 -14.66
N LEU A 181 13.24 21.64 -13.69
CA LEU A 181 13.41 21.93 -12.26
C LEU A 181 14.85 21.70 -11.78
N TRP A 182 15.68 21.05 -12.59
CA TRP A 182 17.11 20.94 -12.34
C TRP A 182 17.85 22.25 -12.64
N SER A 183 18.96 22.44 -11.95
CA SER A 183 19.85 23.58 -12.15
C SER A 183 20.39 23.63 -13.58
N ASP A 184 20.88 24.80 -13.98
CA ASP A 184 21.43 25.06 -15.32
C ASP A 184 20.44 24.74 -16.46
N GLY A 185 19.15 25.00 -16.19
CA GLY A 185 18.06 24.78 -17.13
C GLY A 185 17.90 23.32 -17.51
N GLY A 186 18.07 22.40 -16.56
CA GLY A 186 17.97 20.97 -16.79
C GLY A 186 19.31 20.23 -16.83
N LYS A 187 20.39 20.92 -17.19
CA LYS A 187 21.69 20.28 -17.47
C LYS A 187 22.33 19.63 -16.25
N ALA A 188 22.03 20.12 -15.05
CA ALA A 188 22.52 19.50 -13.80
C ALA A 188 22.00 18.08 -13.58
N SER A 189 20.96 17.64 -14.32
CA SER A 189 20.53 16.24 -14.29
C SER A 189 21.54 15.27 -14.93
N GLY A 190 22.58 15.80 -15.60
CA GLY A 190 23.55 15.01 -16.36
C GLY A 190 22.99 14.39 -17.64
N MET A 191 21.77 14.76 -18.05
CA MET A 191 21.08 14.19 -19.20
C MET A 191 20.48 15.28 -20.09
N THR A 192 20.34 14.97 -21.38
CA THR A 192 19.44 15.75 -22.23
C THR A 192 17.99 15.51 -21.81
N GLN A 193 17.10 16.45 -22.11
CA GLN A 193 15.67 16.29 -21.80
C GLN A 193 15.07 14.99 -22.36
N GLN A 194 15.48 14.59 -23.57
CA GLN A 194 15.02 13.35 -24.20
C GLN A 194 15.55 12.11 -23.46
N ALA A 195 16.85 12.08 -23.14
CA ALA A 195 17.45 10.97 -22.40
C ALA A 195 16.86 10.85 -20.98
N PHE A 196 16.58 11.99 -20.35
CA PHE A 196 15.90 12.04 -19.06
C PHE A 196 14.51 11.40 -19.14
N ALA A 197 13.69 11.77 -20.13
CA ALA A 197 12.38 11.14 -20.33
C ALA A 197 12.49 9.63 -20.58
N ALA A 198 13.39 9.22 -21.47
CA ALA A 198 13.60 7.81 -21.80
C ALA A 198 14.09 6.96 -20.60
N SER A 199 14.77 7.57 -19.63
CA SER A 199 15.22 6.88 -18.42
C SER A 199 14.06 6.31 -17.58
N PHE A 200 12.85 6.86 -17.76
CA PHE A 200 11.65 6.41 -17.06
C PHE A 200 10.87 5.30 -17.80
N ASP A 201 11.26 4.94 -19.03
CA ASP A 201 10.50 3.99 -19.87
C ASP A 201 10.40 2.58 -19.29
N LYS A 202 11.29 2.20 -18.37
CA LYS A 202 11.26 0.89 -17.70
C LYS A 202 10.24 0.80 -16.56
N TYR A 203 9.73 1.92 -16.07
CA TYR A 203 8.81 1.96 -14.93
C TYR A 203 7.36 1.90 -15.40
N ALA A 204 6.56 1.05 -14.76
CA ALA A 204 5.10 1.09 -14.83
C ALA A 204 4.53 2.20 -13.95
N SER A 205 5.15 2.42 -12.78
CA SER A 205 4.84 3.52 -11.87
C SER A 205 6.12 4.02 -11.17
N TYR A 206 6.17 5.32 -10.89
CA TYR A 206 7.30 5.95 -10.19
C TYR A 206 6.76 7.04 -9.26
N ASN A 207 6.76 6.77 -7.96
CA ASN A 207 6.20 7.65 -6.93
C ASN A 207 7.28 7.98 -5.89
N ALA A 208 7.07 9.06 -5.13
CA ALA A 208 8.01 9.50 -4.11
C ALA A 208 7.27 9.90 -2.83
N GLN A 209 7.82 9.49 -1.68
CA GLN A 209 7.58 10.15 -0.40
C GLN A 209 8.65 11.20 -0.18
N ILE A 210 8.22 12.40 0.19
CA ILE A 210 9.10 13.54 0.44
C ILE A 210 9.11 13.78 1.95
N GLY A 211 10.30 13.73 2.56
CA GLY A 211 10.46 14.03 3.98
C GLY A 211 10.58 15.52 4.26
N ALA A 212 10.73 15.87 5.54
CA ALA A 212 10.97 17.24 5.95
C ALA A 212 12.30 17.75 5.36
N PRO A 213 12.35 18.98 4.83
CA PRO A 213 13.61 19.58 4.39
C PRO A 213 14.52 19.82 5.60
N GLY A 214 15.83 19.67 5.38
CA GLY A 214 16.83 20.13 6.34
C GLY A 214 16.91 21.67 6.41
N ASP A 215 17.79 22.14 7.28
CA ASP A 215 18.08 23.58 7.40
C ASP A 215 18.69 24.14 6.11
N ILE A 216 18.57 25.46 5.95
CA ILE A 216 19.26 26.17 4.87
C ILE A 216 20.74 26.30 5.25
N GLU A 217 21.59 25.74 4.42
CA GLU A 217 23.05 25.83 4.57
C GLU A 217 23.64 26.85 3.59
N GLY A 218 24.49 27.73 4.11
CA GLY A 218 25.18 28.74 3.31
C GLY A 218 26.49 28.22 2.71
N GLY A 219 26.72 28.51 1.42
CA GLY A 219 28.00 28.29 0.74
C GLY A 219 28.46 29.54 -0.01
N ALA A 220 29.50 29.39 -0.85
CA ALA A 220 30.03 30.49 -1.65
C ALA A 220 28.97 31.05 -2.63
N GLY A 221 28.30 32.15 -2.23
CA GLY A 221 27.28 32.84 -3.02
C GLY A 221 25.97 32.06 -3.23
N SER A 222 25.81 30.91 -2.58
CA SER A 222 24.67 30.00 -2.78
C SER A 222 24.13 29.50 -1.46
N LEU A 223 22.86 29.07 -1.47
CA LEU A 223 22.21 28.35 -0.39
C LEU A 223 21.89 26.94 -0.85
N PHE A 224 21.90 26.02 0.10
CA PHE A 224 21.62 24.61 -0.10
C PHE A 224 20.57 24.11 0.89
N VAL A 225 19.73 23.16 0.44
CA VAL A 225 18.79 22.42 1.29
C VAL A 225 18.80 20.97 0.82
N SER A 226 18.94 20.04 1.75
CA SER A 226 18.77 18.61 1.51
C SER A 226 17.36 18.15 1.88
N VAL A 227 16.73 17.39 1.00
CA VAL A 227 15.39 16.83 1.21
C VAL A 227 15.47 15.31 1.09
N PRO A 228 15.19 14.54 2.16
CA PRO A 228 15.20 13.09 2.11
C PRO A 228 13.99 12.58 1.31
N VAL A 229 14.25 11.61 0.43
CA VAL A 229 13.24 11.03 -0.47
C VAL A 229 13.30 9.51 -0.44
N VAL A 230 12.12 8.90 -0.45
CA VAL A 230 11.93 7.47 -0.73
C VAL A 230 11.12 7.32 -2.00
N ILE A 231 11.71 6.71 -3.02
CA ILE A 231 11.05 6.33 -4.25
C ILE A 231 10.47 4.93 -4.10
N TYR A 232 9.24 4.76 -4.56
CA TYR A 232 8.58 3.47 -4.65
C TYR A 232 7.81 3.36 -5.96
N GLY A 233 7.73 2.15 -6.50
CA GLY A 233 7.03 1.92 -7.76
C GLY A 233 7.21 0.51 -8.28
N GLN A 234 6.95 0.35 -9.57
CA GLN A 234 6.98 -0.95 -10.24
C GLN A 234 7.65 -0.79 -11.60
N LEU A 235 8.43 -1.79 -11.98
CA LEU A 235 8.91 -1.95 -13.35
C LEU A 235 7.77 -2.46 -14.24
N LYS A 236 7.87 -2.24 -15.55
CA LYS A 236 6.97 -2.85 -16.53
C LYS A 236 7.04 -4.39 -16.53
N THR A 237 8.08 -4.97 -15.95
CA THR A 237 8.22 -6.41 -15.73
C THR A 237 7.47 -6.93 -14.49
N GLY A 238 6.81 -6.04 -13.73
CA GLY A 238 6.10 -6.37 -12.49
C GLY A 238 6.97 -6.31 -11.22
N ALA A 239 8.30 -6.23 -11.36
CA ALA A 239 9.19 -6.16 -10.20
C ALA A 239 9.04 -4.82 -9.44
N PRO A 240 8.95 -4.85 -8.10
CA PRO A 240 8.93 -3.63 -7.29
C PRO A 240 10.25 -2.86 -7.38
N VAL A 241 10.17 -1.55 -7.15
CA VAL A 241 11.31 -0.64 -7.07
C VAL A 241 11.24 0.11 -5.76
N SER A 242 12.34 0.14 -5.02
CA SER A 242 12.53 1.00 -3.86
C SER A 242 13.91 1.66 -3.91
N MET A 243 13.95 2.97 -3.77
CA MET A 243 15.21 3.73 -3.67
C MET A 243 15.07 4.77 -2.56
N LYS A 244 16.16 5.04 -1.85
CA LYS A 244 16.22 6.06 -0.80
C LYS A 244 17.47 6.91 -0.98
N GLY A 245 17.36 8.19 -0.66
CA GLY A 245 18.47 9.11 -0.61
C GLY A 245 17.99 10.55 -0.58
N ASP A 246 18.94 11.48 -0.65
CA ASP A 246 18.65 12.90 -0.56
C ASP A 246 18.60 13.55 -1.94
N VAL A 247 17.71 14.53 -2.07
CA VAL A 247 17.68 15.47 -3.19
C VAL A 247 18.22 16.79 -2.67
N ASN A 248 19.34 17.24 -3.23
CA ASN A 248 19.99 18.48 -2.80
C ASN A 248 19.59 19.60 -3.76
N LEU A 249 19.01 20.65 -3.18
CA LEU A 249 18.61 21.85 -3.92
C LEU A 249 19.62 22.95 -3.69
N ARG A 250 19.75 23.80 -4.71
CA ARG A 250 20.60 24.98 -4.70
C ARG A 250 19.82 26.20 -5.18
N ARG A 251 20.10 27.36 -4.59
CA ARG A 251 19.76 28.68 -5.13
C ARG A 251 20.92 29.65 -4.93
N VAL A 252 21.00 30.69 -5.75
CA VAL A 252 21.94 31.81 -5.53
C VAL A 252 21.37 32.75 -4.48
N ASN A 253 22.25 33.33 -3.66
CA ASN A 253 21.88 34.37 -2.69
C ASN A 253 21.23 35.58 -3.38
N ASN A 254 20.44 36.34 -2.63
CA ASN A 254 19.84 37.59 -3.10
C ASN A 254 20.90 38.73 -3.21
N VAL A 255 21.94 38.53 -4.01
CA VAL A 255 23.05 39.47 -4.21
C VAL A 255 22.86 40.32 -5.48
N PRO A 256 23.37 41.57 -5.50
CA PRO A 256 23.38 42.39 -6.71
C PRO A 256 24.00 41.65 -7.90
N GLY A 257 23.34 41.67 -9.06
CA GLY A 257 23.79 40.99 -10.28
C GLY A 257 23.27 39.56 -10.46
N SER A 258 22.63 38.96 -9.45
CA SER A 258 21.91 37.69 -9.63
C SER A 258 20.59 37.90 -10.41
N THR A 259 20.18 36.89 -11.18
CA THR A 259 18.88 36.89 -11.87
C THR A 259 17.79 36.27 -11.02
N ASP A 260 16.52 36.59 -11.30
CA ASP A 260 15.36 35.99 -10.61
C ASP A 260 15.37 34.47 -10.70
N GLU A 261 15.83 33.93 -11.83
CA GLU A 261 15.92 32.49 -12.06
C GLU A 261 17.02 31.83 -11.21
N GLN A 262 18.19 32.47 -11.12
CA GLN A 262 19.29 32.00 -10.26
C GLN A 262 18.89 31.98 -8.78
N ARG A 263 17.97 32.85 -8.38
CA ARG A 263 17.50 32.95 -6.99
C ARG A 263 16.39 31.97 -6.64
N LYS A 264 15.93 31.11 -7.57
CA LYS A 264 14.97 30.04 -7.27
C LYS A 264 15.68 28.76 -6.85
N TRP A 265 15.05 27.98 -5.98
CA TRP A 265 15.48 26.62 -5.71
C TRP A 265 15.41 25.76 -6.97
N ARG A 266 16.52 25.09 -7.27
CA ARG A 266 16.65 24.12 -8.36
C ARG A 266 17.36 22.87 -7.85
N ILE A 267 17.03 21.71 -8.42
CA ILE A 267 17.71 20.45 -8.06
C ILE A 267 19.16 20.55 -8.55
N ALA A 268 20.12 20.41 -7.64
CA ALA A 268 21.54 20.40 -7.97
C ALA A 268 22.02 18.96 -8.20
N GLU A 269 21.58 18.05 -7.34
CA GLU A 269 21.95 16.64 -7.40
C GLU A 269 20.92 15.75 -6.68
N THR A 270 20.97 14.45 -6.99
CA THR A 270 20.19 13.42 -6.31
C THR A 270 21.10 12.26 -5.92
N ALA A 271 21.09 11.86 -4.65
CA ALA A 271 21.95 10.81 -4.10
C ALA A 271 21.20 9.48 -3.87
N LEU A 272 20.15 9.22 -4.65
CA LEU A 272 19.28 8.05 -4.52
C LEU A 272 20.03 6.74 -4.78
N LYS A 273 19.81 5.74 -3.93
CA LYS A 273 20.37 4.39 -4.04
C LYS A 273 19.28 3.34 -3.84
N PRO A 274 19.40 2.13 -4.42
CA PRO A 274 18.53 1.02 -4.08
C PRO A 274 18.46 0.79 -2.58
N SER A 275 17.27 0.57 -2.02
CA SER A 275 17.07 0.34 -0.59
C SER A 275 16.65 -1.13 -0.32
N PRO A 276 17.13 -1.77 0.76
CA PRO A 276 16.63 -3.07 1.18
C PRO A 276 15.13 -3.03 1.50
N GLY A 277 14.39 -4.07 1.12
CA GLY A 277 12.94 -4.20 1.39
C GLY A 277 12.02 -3.86 0.21
N GLY A 278 12.59 -3.61 -0.98
CA GLY A 278 11.86 -3.58 -2.26
C GLY A 278 11.89 -4.92 -2.95
#